data_AF-A0AAU0Y4G8-F1
#
_entry.id   AF-A0AAU0Y4G8-F1
#
_cell.length_a   1.000
_cell.length_b   1.000
_cell.length_c   1.000
_cell.angle_alpha   90.00
_cell.angle_beta   90.00
_cell.angle_gamma   90.00
#
_symmetry.space_group_name_H-M   'P 1'
#
loop_
_entity.id
_entity.type
_entity.pdbx_description
1 polymer ?
#
loop_
_entity_poly.entity_id
_entity_poly.type
_entity_poly.pdbx_seq_one_letter_code
_entity_poly.pdbx_strand_id
1 'polypeptide(L)'
;MGHRRGSAGPDRHAAGQPCGECARCDSGGTCTSFRGRGVDYDGGWSQYTIAREDTVVPIPDVLPFDQAAIIPDVVSTSYAALVDTVQVRSAQAVGIRGVGGVGAHAVRLARMMDAAPIIAVDPLPNARERALAFGADTALDTGFAEAVLRAIGGEGLD
;
A
#
# COMPACT_ATOMS: atom_id res chain seq x y z
N MET A 1 -26.83 -24.61 16.24
CA MET A 1 -25.98 -23.59 16.87
C MET A 1 -25.07 -23.06 15.78
N GLY A 2 -25.50 -22.00 15.10
CA GLY A 2 -24.98 -21.61 13.79
C GLY A 2 -23.69 -20.80 13.91
N HIS A 3 -22.59 -21.33 13.36
CA HIS A 3 -21.45 -20.52 12.97
C HIS A 3 -21.91 -19.59 11.83
N ARG A 4 -22.30 -18.36 12.17
CA ARG A 4 -22.23 -17.28 11.20
C ARG A 4 -20.75 -17.03 10.95
N ARG A 5 -20.24 -17.61 9.86
CA ARG A 5 -18.97 -17.19 9.27
C ARG A 5 -19.14 -15.70 8.97
N GLY A 6 -18.57 -14.85 9.82
CA GLY A 6 -18.40 -13.44 9.50
C GLY A 6 -17.57 -13.39 8.23
N SER A 7 -18.24 -13.19 7.10
CA SER A 7 -17.57 -12.87 5.86
C SER A 7 -16.91 -11.51 6.07
N ALA A 8 -15.63 -11.53 6.45
CA ALA A 8 -14.73 -10.51 5.94
C ALA A 8 -15.05 -10.43 4.44
N GLY A 9 -15.45 -9.24 3.97
CA GLY A 9 -15.85 -9.08 2.57
C GLY A 9 -14.79 -9.70 1.65
N PRO A 10 -15.19 -10.24 0.49
CA PRO A 10 -14.38 -11.12 -0.35
C PRO A 10 -13.01 -10.55 -0.81
N ASP A 11 -12.77 -9.25 -0.58
CA ASP A 11 -11.69 -8.53 -1.24
C ASP A 11 -10.62 -7.95 -0.28
N ARG A 12 -10.68 -8.22 1.03
CA ARG A 12 -9.75 -7.63 2.02
C ARG A 12 -8.80 -8.67 2.63
N HIS A 13 -7.88 -9.17 1.81
CA HIS A 13 -6.79 -10.06 2.22
C HIS A 13 -5.69 -9.26 2.95
N ALA A 14 -5.96 -8.82 4.18
CA ALA A 14 -4.92 -8.22 5.01
C ALA A 14 -3.90 -9.30 5.43
N ALA A 15 -2.61 -8.98 5.39
CA ALA A 15 -1.55 -9.87 5.85
C ALA A 15 -1.57 -10.02 7.39
N GLY A 16 -2.44 -10.87 7.93
CA GLY A 16 -2.52 -11.14 9.37
C GLY A 16 -3.84 -11.73 9.83
N GLN A 17 -4.11 -11.62 11.13
CA GLN A 17 -5.26 -12.22 11.78
C GLN A 17 -6.12 -11.13 12.44
N PRO A 18 -7.32 -10.84 11.89
CA PRO A 18 -8.32 -10.09 12.63
C PRO A 18 -8.89 -10.96 13.77
N CYS A 19 -9.45 -10.33 14.82
CA CYS A 19 -10.09 -11.08 15.90
C CYS A 19 -11.40 -11.76 15.47
N GLY A 20 -12.06 -11.24 14.43
CA GLY A 20 -13.28 -11.82 13.86
C GLY A 20 -14.56 -11.59 14.67
N GLU A 21 -14.48 -10.88 15.80
CA GLU A 21 -15.60 -10.69 16.73
C GLU A 21 -15.87 -9.21 17.09
N CYS A 22 -14.97 -8.29 16.73
CA CYS A 22 -15.19 -6.87 17.01
C CYS A 22 -16.09 -6.23 15.95
N ALA A 23 -16.78 -5.15 16.32
CA ALA A 23 -17.66 -4.40 15.40
C ALA A 23 -16.95 -3.91 14.12
N ARG A 24 -15.63 -3.73 14.16
CA ARG A 24 -14.83 -3.35 12.99
C ARG A 24 -14.64 -4.52 12.03
N CYS A 25 -14.49 -5.74 12.54
CA CYS A 25 -14.51 -6.94 11.70
C CYS A 25 -15.85 -7.12 10.98
N ASP A 26 -16.96 -6.88 11.69
CA ASP A 26 -18.31 -6.99 11.12
C ASP A 26 -18.62 -5.93 10.04
N SER A 27 -18.09 -4.72 10.21
CA SER A 27 -18.27 -3.62 9.26
C SER A 27 -17.22 -3.57 8.15
N GLY A 28 -16.30 -4.53 8.11
CA GLY A 28 -15.20 -4.58 7.15
C GLY A 28 -14.09 -3.53 7.38
N GLY A 29 -14.11 -2.84 8.52
CA GLY A 29 -13.07 -1.90 8.93
C GLY A 29 -11.84 -2.57 9.57
N THR A 30 -10.82 -1.77 9.89
CA THR A 30 -9.56 -2.27 10.48
C THR A 30 -9.77 -2.85 11.87
N CYS A 31 -9.48 -4.13 12.08
CA CYS A 31 -9.62 -4.80 13.38
C CYS A 31 -8.87 -4.06 14.52
N THR A 32 -9.47 -3.96 15.70
CA THR A 32 -8.88 -3.30 16.88
C THR A 32 -7.83 -4.15 17.59
N SER A 33 -7.82 -5.45 17.33
CA SER A 33 -6.91 -6.44 17.93
C SER A 33 -6.25 -7.29 16.86
N PHE A 34 -5.88 -6.64 15.74
CA PHE A 34 -5.20 -7.28 14.62
C PHE A 34 -3.84 -7.83 15.06
N ARG A 35 -3.49 -9.03 14.59
CA ARG A 35 -2.16 -9.62 14.77
C ARG A 35 -1.47 -9.77 13.42
N GLY A 36 -0.31 -9.14 13.26
CA GLY A 36 0.52 -9.22 12.07
C GLY A 36 1.37 -10.50 12.05
N ARG A 37 1.38 -11.19 10.90
CA ARG A 37 2.25 -12.33 10.67
C ARG A 37 3.72 -11.91 10.70
N GLY A 38 4.57 -12.65 11.41
CA GLY A 38 5.99 -12.34 11.54
C GLY A 38 6.32 -11.19 12.50
N VAL A 39 5.29 -10.60 13.12
CA VAL A 39 5.43 -9.56 14.17
C VAL A 39 4.84 -10.08 15.48
N ASP A 40 3.56 -10.45 15.46
CA ASP A 40 2.83 -10.90 16.66
C ASP A 40 2.79 -12.42 16.82
N TYR A 41 3.14 -13.16 15.76
CA TYR A 41 3.24 -14.62 15.70
C TYR A 41 4.14 -15.04 14.54
N ASP A 42 4.42 -16.35 14.42
CA ASP A 42 5.40 -16.88 13.48
C ASP A 42 5.15 -16.47 12.01
N GLY A 43 6.25 -16.08 11.36
CA GLY A 43 6.28 -15.57 9.99
C GLY A 43 6.74 -16.57 8.94
N GLY A 44 7.10 -16.04 7.77
CA GLY A 44 7.56 -16.81 6.61
C GLY A 44 9.07 -16.97 6.49
N TRP A 45 9.86 -16.44 7.43
CA TRP A 45 11.32 -16.62 7.43
C TRP A 45 11.72 -18.02 7.95
N SER A 46 11.24 -19.04 7.24
CA SER A 46 11.34 -20.46 7.60
C SER A 46 11.10 -21.29 6.34
N GLN A 47 11.53 -22.57 6.36
CA GLN A 47 11.20 -23.51 5.27
C GLN A 47 9.69 -23.81 5.20
N TYR A 48 8.98 -23.66 6.32
CA TYR A 48 7.54 -23.89 6.43
C TYR A 48 6.91 -22.86 7.37
N THR A 49 5.67 -22.47 7.09
CA THR A 49 4.88 -21.58 7.96
C THR A 49 3.41 -22.04 7.99
N ILE A 50 2.72 -21.79 9.10
CA ILE A 50 1.29 -22.07 9.22
C ILE A 50 0.52 -20.84 8.74
N ALA A 51 -0.39 -21.02 7.79
CA ALA A 51 -1.26 -19.96 7.30
C ALA A 51 -2.74 -20.31 7.46
N ARG A 52 -3.57 -19.28 7.65
CA ARG A 52 -5.02 -19.45 7.58
C ARG A 52 -5.42 -19.50 6.11
N GLU A 53 -6.34 -20.39 5.77
CA GLU A 53 -6.82 -20.59 4.40
C GLU A 53 -7.28 -19.28 3.73
N ASP A 54 -7.96 -18.41 4.49
CA ASP A 54 -8.47 -17.11 4.03
C ASP A 54 -7.38 -16.02 3.85
N THR A 55 -6.12 -16.34 4.14
CA THR A 55 -4.97 -15.45 3.96
C THR A 55 -4.04 -15.88 2.82
N VAL A 56 -4.42 -16.94 2.09
CA VAL A 56 -3.62 -17.50 1.00
C VAL A 56 -4.28 -17.13 -0.33
N VAL A 57 -3.51 -16.51 -1.22
CA VAL A 57 -3.96 -16.11 -2.55
C VAL A 57 -3.12 -16.84 -3.59
N PRO A 58 -3.73 -17.41 -4.65
CA PRO A 58 -2.97 -18.06 -5.72
C PRO A 58 -2.10 -17.05 -6.46
N ILE A 59 -0.83 -17.41 -6.69
CA ILE A 59 0.09 -16.63 -7.52
C ILE A 59 -0.19 -17.01 -8.99
N PRO A 60 -0.50 -16.06 -9.89
CA PRO A 60 -0.67 -16.36 -11.30
C PRO A 60 0.62 -16.91 -11.93
N ASP A 61 0.51 -17.89 -12.84
CA ASP A 61 1.67 -18.55 -13.48
C ASP A 61 2.62 -17.59 -14.20
N VAL A 62 2.09 -16.45 -14.67
CA VAL A 62 2.86 -15.41 -15.37
C VAL A 62 3.69 -14.52 -14.44
N LEU A 63 3.46 -14.61 -13.11
CA LEU A 63 4.10 -13.74 -12.13
C LEU A 63 5.25 -14.50 -11.42
N PRO A 64 6.51 -14.08 -11.61
CA PRO A 64 7.65 -14.65 -10.90
C PRO A 64 7.45 -14.62 -9.38
N PHE A 65 7.86 -15.70 -8.70
CA PHE A 65 7.63 -15.85 -7.26
C PHE A 65 8.29 -14.76 -6.40
N ASP A 66 9.50 -14.33 -6.77
CA ASP A 66 10.22 -13.24 -6.10
C ASP A 66 9.47 -11.90 -6.18
N GLN A 67 8.83 -11.62 -7.31
CA GLN A 67 7.94 -10.46 -7.47
C GLN A 67 6.61 -10.65 -6.73
N ALA A 68 6.06 -11.85 -6.72
CA ALA A 68 4.84 -12.14 -5.98
C ALA A 68 5.03 -11.99 -4.45
N ALA A 69 6.20 -12.39 -3.94
CA ALA A 69 6.50 -12.39 -2.51
C ALA A 69 6.51 -11.00 -1.87
N ILE A 70 6.81 -9.94 -2.64
CA ILE A 70 6.83 -8.56 -2.12
C ILE A 70 5.45 -7.88 -2.16
N ILE A 71 4.49 -8.42 -2.92
CA ILE A 71 3.15 -7.85 -3.06
C ILE A 71 2.40 -7.71 -1.72
N PRO A 72 2.28 -8.75 -0.88
CA PRO A 72 1.50 -8.67 0.35
C PRO A 72 2.12 -7.73 1.40
N ASP A 73 3.33 -7.24 1.20
CA ASP A 73 3.99 -6.26 2.06
C ASP A 73 3.90 -4.86 1.42
N VAL A 74 4.96 -4.43 0.73
CA VAL A 74 5.09 -3.05 0.26
C VAL A 74 4.06 -2.65 -0.79
N VAL A 75 3.66 -3.55 -1.70
CA VAL A 75 2.76 -3.18 -2.82
C VAL A 75 1.33 -3.02 -2.32
N SER A 76 0.84 -3.96 -1.51
CA SER A 76 -0.50 -3.88 -0.93
C SER A 76 -0.65 -2.68 0.01
N THR A 77 0.40 -2.37 0.78
CA THR A 77 0.44 -1.17 1.65
C THR A 77 0.29 0.11 0.82
N SER A 78 1.08 0.25 -0.26
CA SER A 78 0.99 1.41 -1.15
C SER A 78 -0.35 1.49 -1.86
N TYR A 79 -0.90 0.34 -2.30
CA TYR A 79 -2.21 0.28 -2.94
C TYR A 79 -3.33 0.71 -1.99
N ALA A 80 -3.38 0.16 -0.78
CA ALA A 80 -4.39 0.54 0.22
C ALA A 80 -4.28 2.02 0.60
N ALA A 81 -3.07 2.56 0.71
CA ALA A 81 -2.88 4.00 0.96
C ALA A 81 -3.50 4.86 -0.16
N LEU A 82 -3.30 4.50 -1.43
CA LEU A 82 -3.81 5.27 -2.56
C LEU A 82 -5.32 5.06 -2.79
N VAL A 83 -5.81 3.83 -2.64
CA VAL A 83 -7.20 3.45 -2.99
C VAL A 83 -8.17 3.58 -1.83
N ASP A 84 -7.78 3.12 -0.64
CA ASP A 84 -8.68 3.10 0.52
C ASP A 84 -8.58 4.37 1.35
N THR A 85 -7.36 4.89 1.55
CA THR A 85 -7.13 6.06 2.42
C THR A 85 -7.26 7.37 1.66
N VAL A 86 -6.45 7.57 0.61
CA VAL A 86 -6.42 8.82 -0.17
C VAL A 86 -7.53 8.84 -1.22
N GLN A 87 -7.94 7.66 -1.71
CA GLN A 87 -8.95 7.50 -2.75
C GLN A 87 -8.63 8.30 -4.03
N VAL A 88 -7.39 8.17 -4.50
CA VAL A 88 -6.85 8.89 -5.66
C VAL A 88 -7.76 8.74 -6.89
N ARG A 89 -8.03 9.86 -7.55
CA ARG A 89 -8.77 9.94 -8.82
C ARG A 89 -7.83 10.29 -9.97
N SER A 90 -8.23 9.94 -11.19
CA SER A 90 -7.53 10.38 -12.40
C SER A 90 -7.40 11.92 -12.43
N ALA A 91 -6.26 12.39 -12.91
CA ALA A 91 -5.84 13.79 -12.92
C ALA A 91 -5.78 14.47 -11.54
N GLN A 92 -5.79 13.71 -10.44
CA GLN A 92 -5.56 14.25 -9.11
C GLN A 92 -4.06 14.31 -8.80
N ALA A 93 -3.64 15.42 -8.20
CA ALA A 93 -2.27 15.56 -7.73
C ALA A 93 -1.98 14.63 -6.54
N VAL A 94 -0.78 14.04 -6.51
CA VAL A 94 -0.36 13.15 -5.42
C VAL A 94 1.05 13.50 -4.98
N GLY A 95 1.23 13.71 -3.68
CA GLY A 95 2.52 13.90 -3.05
C GLY A 95 2.99 12.64 -2.34
N ILE A 96 4.22 12.21 -2.61
CA ILE A 96 4.84 11.02 -2.00
C ILE A 96 6.10 11.45 -1.25
N ARG A 97 6.06 11.33 0.07
CA ARG A 97 7.19 11.65 0.94
C ARG A 97 7.93 10.37 1.33
N GLY A 98 9.19 10.28 0.93
CA GLY A 98 10.03 9.09 1.06
C GLY A 98 9.77 8.11 -0.09
N VAL A 99 10.80 7.79 -0.86
CA VAL A 99 10.75 6.89 -2.02
C VAL A 99 11.58 5.64 -1.73
N GLY A 100 11.39 5.05 -0.54
CA GLY A 100 11.86 3.71 -0.19
C GLY A 100 11.06 2.61 -0.90
N GLY A 101 10.95 1.41 -0.32
CA GLY A 101 10.16 0.31 -0.91
C GLY A 101 8.71 0.70 -1.18
N VAL A 102 7.98 1.09 -0.13
CA VAL A 102 6.56 1.52 -0.21
C VAL A 102 6.41 2.71 -1.16
N GLY A 103 7.18 3.78 -0.96
CA GLY A 103 7.07 5.01 -1.76
C GLY A 103 7.37 4.80 -3.25
N ALA A 104 8.35 3.96 -3.59
CA ALA A 104 8.66 3.65 -4.98
C ALA A 104 7.51 2.91 -5.68
N HIS A 105 6.84 1.98 -4.98
CA HIS A 105 5.64 1.33 -5.50
C HIS A 105 4.44 2.27 -5.53
N ALA A 106 4.33 3.20 -4.58
CA ALA A 106 3.29 4.23 -4.58
C ALA A 106 3.39 5.14 -5.81
N VAL A 107 4.60 5.54 -6.23
CA VAL A 107 4.80 6.33 -7.46
C VAL A 107 4.25 5.57 -8.68
N ARG A 108 4.63 4.29 -8.85
CA ARG A 108 4.16 3.48 -9.99
C ARG A 108 2.65 3.29 -9.98
N LEU A 109 2.08 2.96 -8.83
CA LEU A 109 0.64 2.75 -8.67
C LEU A 109 -0.14 4.03 -8.93
N ALA A 110 0.32 5.17 -8.41
CA ALA A 110 -0.30 6.46 -8.67
C ALA A 110 -0.26 6.82 -10.16
N ARG A 111 0.83 6.50 -10.89
CA ARG A 111 0.84 6.63 -12.36
C ARG A 111 -0.12 5.70 -13.08
N MET A 112 -0.26 4.46 -12.63
CA MET A 112 -1.26 3.54 -13.17
C MET A 112 -2.70 4.01 -12.93
N MET A 113 -2.92 4.80 -11.87
CA MET A 113 -4.20 5.45 -11.54
C MET A 113 -4.40 6.78 -12.27
N ASP A 114 -3.50 7.16 -13.18
CA ASP A 114 -3.54 8.41 -13.93
C ASP A 114 -3.51 9.67 -13.02
N ALA A 115 -2.83 9.56 -11.87
CA ALA A 115 -2.57 10.72 -11.02
C ALA A 115 -1.60 11.69 -11.70
N ALA A 116 -1.92 12.98 -11.62
CA ALA A 116 -1.10 14.04 -12.19
C ALA A 116 -1.37 15.39 -11.48
N PRO A 117 -0.31 16.15 -11.10
CA PRO A 117 1.09 15.75 -11.05
C PRO A 117 1.41 14.81 -9.87
N ILE A 118 2.45 13.99 -10.03
CA ILE A 118 3.06 13.17 -8.97
C ILE A 118 4.35 13.83 -8.49
N ILE A 119 4.37 14.20 -7.21
CA ILE A 119 5.45 14.95 -6.58
C ILE A 119 6.12 14.06 -5.55
N ALA A 120 7.34 13.60 -5.85
CA ALA A 120 8.15 12.80 -4.94
C ALA A 120 9.10 13.69 -4.13
N VAL A 121 9.28 13.40 -2.84
CA VAL A 121 10.26 14.08 -1.99
C VAL A 121 11.08 13.07 -1.20
N ASP A 122 12.39 13.07 -1.40
CA ASP A 122 13.32 12.18 -0.71
C ASP A 122 14.72 12.83 -0.64
N PRO A 123 15.40 12.81 0.52
CA PRO A 123 16.74 13.41 0.63
C PRO A 123 17.78 12.69 -0.24
N LEU A 124 17.61 11.39 -0.50
CA LEU A 124 18.60 10.60 -1.21
C LEU A 124 18.50 10.82 -2.74
N PRO A 125 19.59 11.21 -3.42
CA PRO A 125 19.58 11.43 -4.88
C PRO A 125 19.12 10.22 -5.68
N ASN A 126 19.61 9.02 -5.33
CA ASN A 126 19.24 7.78 -6.00
C ASN A 126 17.75 7.40 -5.83
N ALA A 127 17.12 7.81 -4.73
CA ALA A 127 15.69 7.62 -4.51
C ALA A 127 14.86 8.55 -5.42
N ARG A 128 15.31 9.80 -5.59
CA ARG A 128 14.71 10.77 -6.51
C ARG A 128 14.84 10.35 -7.98
N GLU A 129 16.02 9.89 -8.38
CA GLU A 129 16.24 9.35 -9.74
C GLU A 129 15.30 8.18 -10.03
N ARG A 130 15.15 7.26 -9.08
CA ARG A 130 14.21 6.15 -9.18
C ARG A 130 12.76 6.63 -9.25
N ALA A 131 12.38 7.65 -8.47
CA ALA A 131 11.04 8.22 -8.50
C ALA A 131 10.70 8.73 -9.91
N LEU A 132 11.59 9.50 -10.52
CA LEU A 132 11.42 10.02 -11.88
C LEU A 132 11.33 8.88 -12.90
N ALA A 133 12.22 7.89 -12.80
CA ALA A 133 12.19 6.71 -13.67
C ALA A 133 10.90 5.88 -13.54
N PHE A 134 10.24 5.94 -12.37
CA PHE A 134 8.98 5.25 -12.10
C PHE A 134 7.76 6.09 -12.43
N GLY A 135 7.97 7.33 -12.88
CA GLY A 135 6.96 8.21 -13.44
C GLY A 135 6.52 9.35 -12.54
N ALA A 136 7.25 9.69 -11.47
CA ALA A 136 7.03 10.96 -10.80
C ALA A 136 7.28 12.13 -11.78
N ASP A 137 6.42 13.14 -11.79
CA ASP A 137 6.58 14.33 -12.63
C ASP A 137 7.64 15.29 -12.05
N THR A 138 7.85 15.24 -10.74
CA THR A 138 8.88 16.04 -10.05
C THR A 138 9.43 15.27 -8.85
N ALA A 139 10.73 15.37 -8.60
CA ALA A 139 11.39 14.77 -7.45
C ALA A 139 12.31 15.77 -6.75
N LEU A 140 12.14 15.97 -5.44
CA LEU A 140 12.82 17.01 -4.68
C LEU A 140 13.49 16.47 -3.43
N ASP A 141 14.55 17.15 -2.98
CA ASP A 141 15.29 16.81 -1.76
C ASP A 141 14.47 17.12 -0.50
N THR A 142 13.95 18.35 -0.44
CA THR A 142 13.22 18.91 0.70
C THR A 142 12.09 19.83 0.22
N GLY A 143 11.34 20.41 1.16
CA GLY A 143 10.30 21.41 0.87
C GLY A 143 9.02 20.81 0.30
N PHE A 144 8.49 19.76 0.94
CA PHE A 144 7.28 19.06 0.47
C PHE A 144 6.07 20.00 0.34
N ALA A 145 5.80 20.83 1.35
CA ALA A 145 4.65 21.73 1.34
C ALA A 145 4.79 22.80 0.24
N GLU A 146 5.96 23.42 0.11
CA GLU A 146 6.21 24.45 -0.90
C GLU A 146 6.25 23.87 -2.31
N ALA A 147 6.75 22.64 -2.47
CA ALA A 147 6.73 21.91 -3.73
C ALA A 147 5.33 21.59 -4.19
N VAL A 148 4.50 21.10 -3.27
CA VAL A 148 3.08 20.84 -3.46
C VAL A 148 2.39 22.13 -3.89
N LEU A 149 2.45 23.18 -3.08
CA LEU A 149 1.79 24.45 -3.36
C LEU A 149 2.21 25.04 -4.73
N ARG A 150 3.48 24.92 -5.12
CA ARG A 150 3.94 25.35 -6.45
C ARG A 150 3.39 24.50 -7.58
N ALA A 151 3.34 23.18 -7.40
CA ALA A 151 2.93 22.25 -8.43
C ALA A 151 1.42 22.26 -8.70
N ILE A 152 0.60 22.60 -7.69
CA ILE A 152 -0.87 22.61 -7.81
C ILE A 152 -1.49 24.01 -7.63
N GLY A 153 -0.73 25.06 -7.93
CA GLY A 153 -1.27 26.42 -8.07
C GLY A 153 -1.72 27.08 -6.76
N GLY A 154 -1.21 26.63 -5.61
CA GLY A 154 -1.49 27.19 -4.29
C GLY A 154 -2.62 26.52 -3.53
N GLU A 155 -3.32 25.56 -4.14
CA GLU A 155 -4.18 24.64 -3.40
C GLU A 155 -3.28 23.62 -2.67
N GLY A 156 -3.68 23.14 -1.50
CA GLY A 156 -2.92 22.11 -0.79
C GLY A 156 -3.16 20.73 -1.41
N LEU A 157 -2.38 19.72 -1.04
CA LEU A 157 -2.84 18.34 -1.23
C LEU A 157 -3.85 18.03 -0.14
N ASP A 158 -4.99 17.46 -0.54
CA ASP A 158 -6.06 17.00 0.35
C ASP A 158 -5.67 15.72 1.12
#